data_AF-A0A259CGM6-F1
#
_entry.id   AF-A0A259CGM6-F1
#
_cell.length_a   1.000
_cell.length_b   1.000
_cell.length_c   1.000
_cell.angle_alpha   90.00
_cell.angle_beta   90.00
_cell.angle_gamma   90.00
#
_symmetry.space_group_name_H-M   'P 1'
#
loop_
_entity.id
_entity.type
_entity.pdbx_description
1 polymer ?
#
loop_
_entity_poly.entity_id
_entity_poly.type
_entity_poly.pdbx_seq_one_letter_code
_entity_poly.pdbx_strand_id
1 'polypeptide(L)'
;MTPIEKERYTECIHRAKILGNASELYLKAAKVIEAGASEDERYRHIKSAKDLIQDAFPEVFEVRHPAPKFVIKEERDYKVLKIL
;
A
#
# COMPACT_ATOMS: atom_id res chain seq x y z
N MET A 1 -8.35 -1.90 -35.65
CA MET A 1 -8.17 -1.30 -34.32
C MET A 1 -8.57 0.17 -34.42
N THR A 2 -9.55 0.60 -33.65
CA THR A 2 -9.97 2.01 -33.58
C THR A 2 -8.98 2.83 -32.74
N PRO A 3 -8.95 4.17 -32.86
CA PRO A 3 -8.09 5.02 -32.03
C PRO A 3 -8.27 4.77 -30.53
N ILE A 4 -9.52 4.60 -30.08
CA ILE A 4 -9.88 4.32 -28.68
C ILE A 4 -9.34 2.96 -28.22
N GLU A 5 -9.42 1.93 -29.08
CA GLU A 5 -8.84 0.62 -28.77
C GLU A 5 -7.31 0.71 -28.62
N LYS A 6 -6.65 1.51 -29.46
CA LYS A 6 -5.20 1.71 -29.40
C LYS A 6 -4.78 2.39 -28.09
N GLU A 7 -5.50 3.42 -27.66
CA GLU A 7 -5.27 4.11 -26.39
C GLU A 7 -5.42 3.14 -25.20
N ARG A 8 -6.52 2.37 -25.16
CA ARG A 8 -6.73 1.36 -24.10
C ARG A 8 -5.65 0.29 -24.09
N TYR A 9 -5.20 -0.15 -25.26
CA TYR A 9 -4.11 -1.12 -25.36
C TYR A 9 -2.79 -0.56 -24.81
N THR A 10 -2.45 0.68 -25.16
CA THR A 10 -1.25 1.36 -24.62
C THR A 10 -1.34 1.52 -23.11
N GLU A 11 -2.51 1.90 -22.59
CA GLU A 11 -2.74 2.00 -21.15
C GLU A 11 -2.59 0.65 -20.44
N CYS A 12 -3.16 -0.43 -20.99
CA CYS A 12 -3.00 -1.78 -20.45
C CYS A 12 -1.53 -2.23 -20.42
N ILE A 13 -0.76 -1.96 -21.49
CA ILE A 13 0.68 -2.27 -21.51
C ILE A 13 1.41 -1.49 -20.42
N HIS A 14 1.10 -0.20 -20.28
CA HIS A 14 1.75 0.64 -19.29
C HIS A 14 1.49 0.12 -17.86
N ARG A 15 0.23 -0.16 -17.53
CA ARG A 15 -0.18 -0.76 -16.26
C ARG A 15 0.48 -2.12 -16.02
N ALA A 16 0.56 -2.99 -17.03
CA ALA A 16 1.22 -4.29 -16.92
C ALA A 16 2.72 -4.17 -16.62
N LYS A 17 3.41 -3.20 -17.23
CA LYS A 17 4.83 -2.92 -16.91
C LYS A 17 5.02 -2.49 -15.46
N ILE A 18 4.12 -1.64 -14.94
CA ILE A 18 4.19 -1.20 -13.55
C ILE A 18 3.99 -2.38 -12.59
N LEU A 19 3.02 -3.25 -12.86
CA LEU A 19 2.82 -4.48 -12.09
C LEU A 19 4.05 -5.40 -12.13
N GLY A 20 4.71 -5.51 -13.28
CA GLY A 20 5.98 -6.23 -13.41
C GLY A 20 7.06 -5.66 -12.48
N ASN A 21 7.27 -4.35 -12.52
CA ASN A 21 8.25 -3.68 -11.66
C ASN A 21 7.92 -3.83 -10.16
N ALA A 22 6.65 -3.72 -9.79
CA ALA A 22 6.21 -3.91 -8.41
C ALA A 22 6.44 -5.35 -7.92
N SER A 23 6.19 -6.34 -8.80
CA SER A 23 6.49 -7.75 -8.52
C SER A 23 7.98 -7.98 -8.22
N GLU A 24 8.88 -7.37 -9.00
CA GLU A 24 10.31 -7.45 -8.74
C GLU A 24 10.71 -6.85 -7.38
N LEU A 25 10.07 -5.75 -6.96
CA LEU A 25 10.30 -5.15 -5.66
C LEU A 25 9.82 -6.05 -4.51
N TYR A 26 8.66 -6.70 -4.67
CA TYR A 26 8.21 -7.69 -3.68
C TYR A 26 9.15 -8.90 -3.62
N LEU A 27 9.67 -9.36 -4.76
CA LEU A 27 10.69 -10.42 -4.79
C LEU A 27 11.98 -10.00 -4.07
N LYS A 28 12.42 -8.75 -4.24
CA LYS A 28 13.56 -8.19 -3.47
C LYS A 28 13.27 -8.17 -1.97
N ALA A 29 12.07 -7.75 -1.58
CA ALA A 29 11.66 -7.78 -0.18
C ALA A 29 11.70 -9.20 0.42
N ALA A 30 11.22 -10.20 -0.33
CA ALA A 30 11.27 -11.60 0.08
C ALA A 30 12.71 -12.10 0.28
N LYS A 31 13.61 -11.77 -0.65
CA LYS A 31 15.05 -12.12 -0.54
C LYS A 31 15.71 -11.47 0.68
N VAL A 32 15.36 -10.22 0.99
CA VAL A 32 15.85 -9.51 2.19
C VAL A 32 15.37 -10.21 3.47
N ILE A 33 14.12 -10.70 3.48
CA ILE A 33 13.59 -11.50 4.60
C ILE A 33 14.35 -12.83 4.74
N GLU A 34 14.56 -13.56 3.64
CA GLU A 34 15.31 -14.82 3.64
C GLU A 34 16.76 -14.63 4.10
N ALA A 35 17.38 -13.51 3.77
CA ALA A 35 18.73 -13.15 4.21
C ALA A 35 18.82 -12.71 5.68
N GLY A 36 17.69 -12.61 6.41
CA GLY A 36 17.67 -12.16 7.80
C GLY A 36 18.07 -10.69 7.98
N ALA A 37 17.91 -9.87 6.95
CA ALA A 37 18.25 -8.45 6.99
C ALA A 37 17.22 -7.62 7.76
N SER A 38 17.52 -6.34 7.95
CA SER A 38 16.73 -5.43 8.78
C SER A 38 15.29 -5.22 8.29
N GLU A 39 14.39 -4.94 9.23
CA GLU A 39 13.00 -4.58 8.93
C GLU A 39 12.88 -3.34 8.02
N ASP A 40 13.74 -2.34 8.21
CA ASP A 40 13.74 -1.13 7.40
C ASP A 40 14.06 -1.41 5.93
N GLU A 41 14.92 -2.39 5.65
CA GLU A 41 15.28 -2.77 4.30
C GLU A 41 14.15 -3.49 3.57
N ARG A 42 13.46 -4.45 4.22
CA ARG A 42 12.26 -5.06 3.64
C ARG A 42 11.15 -4.03 3.44
N TYR A 43 10.99 -3.11 4.38
CA TYR A 43 9.92 -2.11 4.34
C TYR A 43 10.12 -1.13 3.19
N ARG A 44 11.37 -0.73 2.90
CA ARG A 44 11.68 0.12 1.73
C ARG A 44 11.22 -0.52 0.42
N HIS A 45 11.48 -1.81 0.21
CA HIS A 45 11.04 -2.49 -1.01
C HIS A 45 9.52 -2.61 -1.11
N ILE A 46 8.86 -2.98 -0.01
CA ILE A 46 7.39 -3.10 0.06
C ILE A 46 6.71 -1.74 -0.18
N LYS A 47 7.24 -0.68 0.44
CA LYS A 47 6.70 0.67 0.29
C LYS A 47 6.82 1.14 -1.16
N SER A 48 8.01 1.01 -1.77
CA SER A 48 8.21 1.40 -3.18
C SER A 48 7.31 0.62 -4.14
N ALA A 49 7.07 -0.68 -3.87
CA ALA A 49 6.15 -1.49 -4.68
C ALA A 49 4.71 -0.96 -4.56
N LYS A 50 4.26 -0.66 -3.34
CA LYS A 50 2.93 -0.10 -3.08
C LYS A 50 2.75 1.25 -3.77
N ASP A 51 3.71 2.16 -3.64
CA ASP A 51 3.63 3.50 -4.22
C ASP A 51 3.49 3.42 -5.75
N LEU A 52 4.26 2.54 -6.41
CA LEU A 52 4.12 2.28 -7.86
C LEU A 52 2.74 1.75 -8.26
N ILE A 53 2.18 0.81 -7.50
CA ILE A 53 0.84 0.27 -7.79
C ILE A 53 -0.22 1.35 -7.54
N GLN A 54 -0.08 2.15 -6.49
CA GLN A 54 -1.03 3.21 -6.16
C GLN A 54 -1.07 4.29 -7.25
N ASP A 55 0.07 4.66 -7.81
CA ASP A 55 0.14 5.63 -8.92
C ASP A 55 -0.54 5.10 -10.20
N ALA A 56 -0.45 3.79 -10.46
CA ALA A 56 -1.01 3.16 -11.65
C ALA A 56 -2.48 2.76 -11.54
N PHE A 57 -2.96 2.55 -10.32
CA PHE A 57 -4.31 2.08 -10.01
C PHE A 57 -4.91 2.90 -8.85
N PRO A 58 -4.97 4.23 -8.94
CA PRO A 58 -5.49 5.07 -7.85
C PRO A 58 -6.91 4.65 -7.43
N GLU A 59 -7.72 4.18 -8.40
CA GLU A 59 -9.08 3.71 -8.18
C GLU A 59 -9.21 2.52 -7.21
N VAL A 60 -8.13 1.74 -7.03
CA VAL A 60 -8.06 0.61 -6.09
C VAL A 60 -7.80 1.09 -4.66
N PHE A 61 -7.10 2.22 -4.51
CA PHE A 61 -6.69 2.77 -3.22
C PHE A 61 -7.59 3.90 -2.72
N GLU A 62 -8.45 4.45 -3.58
CA GLU A 62 -9.49 5.39 -3.17
C GLU A 62 -10.54 4.68 -2.30
N VAL A 63 -10.58 5.05 -1.02
CA VAL A 63 -11.56 4.55 -0.06
C VAL A 63 -12.93 5.15 -0.40
N ARG A 64 -13.72 4.44 -1.23
CA ARG A 64 -15.05 4.89 -1.69
C ARG A 64 -16.04 5.15 -0.55
N HIS A 65 -15.85 4.52 0.60
CA HIS A 65 -16.61 4.78 1.83
C HIS A 65 -15.65 4.77 3.00
N PRO A 66 -15.24 5.93 3.56
CA PRO A 66 -14.46 5.91 4.80
C PRO A 66 -15.27 5.12 5.83
N ALA A 67 -14.65 4.07 6.39
CA ALA A 67 -15.26 3.34 7.49
C ALA A 67 -15.69 4.37 8.55
N PRO A 68 -16.91 4.25 9.13
CA PRO A 68 -17.33 5.14 10.20
C PRO A 68 -16.19 5.20 11.22
N LYS A 69 -15.66 6.40 11.47
CA LYS A 69 -14.64 6.57 12.50
C LYS A 69 -15.25 6.01 13.78
N PHE A 70 -14.83 4.83 14.20
CA PHE A 70 -15.17 4.34 15.53
C PHE A 70 -14.62 5.39 16.48
N VAL A 71 -15.52 6.16 17.07
CA VAL A 71 -15.19 7.05 18.17
C VAL A 71 -14.74 6.10 19.27
N ILE A 72 -13.42 5.94 19.40
CA ILE A 72 -12.83 5.33 20.58
C ILE A 72 -13.31 6.24 21.70
N LYS A 73 -14.35 5.83 22.42
CA LYS A 73 -14.75 6.50 23.65
C LYS A 73 -13.51 6.44 24.52
N GLU A 74 -12.90 7.58 24.80
CA GLU A 74 -11.89 7.69 25.83
C GLU A 74 -12.50 7.10 27.09
N GLU A 75 -12.09 5.88 27.45
CA GLU A 75 -12.32 5.34 28.78
C GLU A 75 -11.68 6.35 29.71
N ARG A 76 -12.52 7.04 30.50
CA ARG A 76 -12.03 7.86 31.60
C ARG A 76 -11.30 6.92 32.54
N ASP A 77 -9.98 6.95 32.46
CA ASP A 77 -9.07 6.26 33.37
C ASP A 77 -9.34 6.84 34.77
N TYR A 78 -10.24 6.22 35.55
CA TYR A 78 -10.45 6.55 36.96
C TYR A 78 -9.27 6.02 37.76
N LYS A 79 -8.05 6.46 37.42
CA LYS A 79 -6.88 6.24 38.24
C LYS A 79 -6.95 7.18 39.43
N VAL A 80 -7.20 6.55 40.57
CA VAL A 80 -6.59 6.90 41.85
C VAL A 80 -7.13 8.20 42.46
N LEU A 81 -8.31 8.09 43.08
CA LEU A 81 -8.58 8.87 44.28
C LEU A 81 -7.68 8.33 45.40
N LYS A 82 -6.48 8.89 45.50
CA LYS A 82 -5.70 8.85 46.73
C LYS A 82 -5.62 10.27 47.27
N ILE A 83 -5.70 10.35 48.62
CA ILE A 83 -5.28 11.43 49.52
C ILE A 83 -6.41 12.46 49.76
N LEU A 84 -6.89 12.73 50.99
CA LEU A 84 -6.37 12.52 52.36
C LEU A 84 -7.54 12.33 53.35
#